data_AF-A0A0K0G279-F1
#
_entry.id   AF-A0A0K0G279-F1
#
_cell.length_a   1.000
_cell.length_b   1.000
_cell.length_c   1.000
_cell.angle_alpha   90.00
_cell.angle_beta   90.00
_cell.angle_gamma   90.00
#
_symmetry.space_group_name_H-M   'P 1'
#
loop_
_entity.id
_entity.type
_entity.pdbx_description
1 polymer ?
#
loop_
_entity_poly.entity_id
_entity_poly.type
_entity_poly.pdbx_seq_one_letter_code
_entity_poly.pdbx_strand_id
1 'polypeptide(L)'
;MNGMALPRFSGPKYFVSRWIDFNVKYSLGYQLSDSNVSILIKDNSRHVVDGSMKIFKYIDKNGVRDYFEYDNCPTRLGKRFKLLGYFKNFMETYLLAEPLVEGRRKRNQSC
;
A
#
# COMPACT_ATOMS: atom_id res chain seq x y z
N MET A 1 -9.68 -44.69 -5.46
CA MET A 1 -10.04 -43.54 -4.58
C MET A 1 -8.87 -42.57 -4.58
N ASN A 2 -8.88 -41.54 -5.42
CA ASN A 2 -7.91 -40.44 -5.34
C ASN A 2 -8.73 -39.15 -5.43
N GLY A 3 -8.99 -38.55 -4.27
CA GLY A 3 -9.61 -37.23 -4.19
C GLY A 3 -8.60 -36.20 -4.64
N MET A 4 -8.68 -35.77 -5.90
CA MET A 4 -8.00 -34.56 -6.35
C MET A 4 -8.63 -33.38 -5.61
N ALA A 5 -7.97 -32.91 -4.55
CA ALA A 5 -8.28 -31.62 -3.96
C ALA A 5 -8.09 -30.56 -5.05
N LEU A 6 -9.16 -29.87 -5.42
CA LEU A 6 -9.07 -28.70 -6.29
C LEU A 6 -8.07 -27.71 -5.65
N PRO A 7 -7.18 -27.08 -6.44
CA PRO A 7 -6.29 -26.07 -5.89
C PRO A 7 -7.16 -25.02 -5.21
N ARG A 8 -6.94 -24.81 -3.90
CA ARG A 8 -7.54 -23.69 -3.16
C ARG A 8 -7.33 -22.46 -4.04
N PHE A 9 -8.44 -21.82 -4.42
CA PHE A 9 -8.51 -20.68 -5.33
C PHE A 9 -7.21 -19.86 -5.28
N SER A 10 -6.47 -19.82 -6.40
CA SER A 10 -5.27 -19.02 -6.51
C SER A 10 -5.69 -17.55 -6.54
N GLY A 11 -5.93 -16.99 -5.36
CA GLY A 11 -6.29 -15.59 -5.17
C GLY A 11 -5.19 -14.67 -5.73
N PRO A 12 -5.50 -13.36 -5.88
CA PRO A 12 -4.53 -12.41 -6.38
C PRO A 12 -3.27 -12.42 -5.50
N LYS A 13 -2.11 -12.46 -6.15
CA LYS A 13 -0.80 -12.46 -5.46
C LYS A 13 -0.60 -11.19 -4.62
N TYR A 14 -1.14 -10.07 -5.07
CA TYR A 14 -1.09 -8.78 -4.40
C TYR A 14 -2.44 -8.07 -4.51
N PHE A 15 -2.87 -7.42 -3.43
CA PHE A 15 -4.07 -6.58 -3.40
C PHE A 15 -3.79 -5.29 -2.63
N VAL A 16 -4.58 -4.24 -2.87
CA VAL A 16 -4.50 -2.98 -2.11
C VAL A 16 -5.13 -3.22 -0.74
N SER A 17 -4.33 -3.11 0.32
CA SER A 17 -4.75 -3.30 1.70
C SER A 17 -5.22 -2.01 2.35
N ARG A 18 -4.63 -0.87 1.99
CA ARG A 18 -4.97 0.48 2.51
C ARG A 18 -4.77 1.52 1.42
N TRP A 19 -5.54 2.60 1.47
CA TRP A 19 -5.40 3.72 0.53
C TRP A 19 -5.83 5.04 1.15
N ILE A 20 -5.29 6.14 0.62
CA ILE A 20 -5.54 7.51 1.05
C ILE A 20 -5.49 8.45 -0.14
N ASP A 21 -6.45 9.36 -0.22
CA ASP A 21 -6.49 10.43 -1.21
C ASP A 21 -5.87 11.72 -0.64
N PHE A 22 -4.86 12.30 -1.31
CA PHE A 22 -4.34 13.63 -0.95
C PHE A 22 -4.71 14.68 -2.00
N ASN A 23 -5.84 15.36 -1.75
CA ASN A 23 -6.48 16.33 -2.65
C ASN A 23 -5.58 17.37 -3.38
N VAL A 24 -4.42 17.77 -2.84
CA VAL A 24 -3.66 18.92 -3.38
C VAL A 24 -2.38 18.57 -4.13
N LYS A 25 -1.58 17.59 -3.67
CA LYS A 25 -0.21 17.37 -4.20
C LYS A 25 0.12 15.92 -4.58
N TYR A 26 -0.53 14.94 -3.96
CA TYR A 26 -0.24 13.52 -4.15
C TYR A 26 -1.57 12.83 -4.43
N SER A 27 -1.86 12.49 -5.68
CA SER A 27 -3.23 12.13 -6.06
C SER A 27 -3.75 10.91 -5.29
N LEU A 28 -2.91 9.91 -5.02
CA LEU A 28 -3.33 8.70 -4.32
C LEU A 28 -2.13 8.01 -3.67
N GLY A 29 -2.22 7.73 -2.37
CA GLY A 29 -1.32 6.81 -1.67
C GLY A 29 -2.00 5.47 -1.46
N TYR A 30 -1.29 4.37 -1.67
CA TYR A 30 -1.80 3.03 -1.38
C TYR A 30 -0.72 2.10 -0.84
N GLN A 31 -1.16 1.15 -0.01
CA GLN A 31 -0.35 0.06 0.51
C GLN A 31 -0.85 -1.25 -0.06
N LEU A 32 0.07 -2.11 -0.50
CA LEU A 32 -0.22 -3.44 -0.98
C LEU A 32 -0.17 -4.47 0.17
N SER A 33 -0.66 -5.67 -0.09
CA SER A 33 -0.66 -6.80 0.85
C SER A 33 0.75 -7.29 1.24
N ASP A 34 1.78 -6.93 0.48
CA ASP A 34 3.19 -7.20 0.80
C ASP A 34 3.87 -6.04 1.54
N SER A 35 3.07 -5.14 2.12
CA SER A 35 3.51 -3.94 2.84
C SER A 35 4.21 -2.89 2.00
N ASN A 36 4.34 -3.08 0.68
CA ASN A 36 4.88 -2.06 -0.21
C ASN A 36 3.93 -0.86 -0.28
N VAL A 37 4.50 0.34 -0.21
CA VAL A 37 3.76 1.59 -0.24
C VAL A 37 4.07 2.32 -1.53
N SER A 38 3.03 2.82 -2.19
CA SER A 38 3.14 3.55 -3.44
C SER A 38 2.35 4.84 -3.39
N ILE A 39 2.85 5.86 -4.08
CA ILE A 39 2.19 7.15 -4.24
C ILE A 39 2.15 7.50 -5.71
N LEU A 40 0.94 7.76 -6.18
CA LEU A 40 0.69 8.38 -7.46
C LEU A 40 0.76 9.89 -7.30
N ILE A 41 1.54 10.52 -8.18
CA ILE A 41 1.68 11.97 -8.26
C ILE A 41 0.85 12.44 -9.46
N LYS A 42 0.35 13.68 -9.40
CA LYS A 42 -0.48 14.29 -10.46
C LYS A 42 0.19 14.34 -11.84
N ASP A 43 1.51 14.23 -11.91
CA ASP A 43 2.26 14.14 -13.17
C ASP A 43 2.31 12.71 -13.75
N ASN A 44 1.49 11.80 -13.21
CA ASN A 44 1.44 10.36 -13.51
C ASN A 44 2.73 9.58 -13.18
N SER A 45 3.67 10.18 -12.45
CA SER A 45 4.77 9.42 -11.87
C SER A 45 4.31 8.65 -10.63
N ARG A 46 4.96 7.52 -10.37
CA ARG A 46 4.74 6.69 -9.18
C ARG A 46 6.02 6.56 -8.40
N HIS A 47 5.92 6.76 -7.10
CA HIS A 47 7.00 6.48 -6.17
C HIS A 47 6.60 5.28 -5.33
N VAL A 48 7.47 4.29 -5.25
CA VAL A 48 7.25 3.05 -4.51
C VAL A 48 8.37 2.87 -3.50
N VAL A 49 8.01 2.40 -2.32
CA VAL A 49 8.96 1.93 -1.30
C VAL A 49 8.58 0.53 -0.86
N ASP A 50 9.58 -0.31 -0.66
CA ASP A 50 9.37 -1.64 -0.13
C ASP A 50 8.92 -1.61 1.35
N GLY A 51 8.32 -2.70 1.83
CA GLY A 51 7.89 -2.82 3.23
C GLY A 51 9.04 -2.62 4.24
N SER A 52 10.29 -2.89 3.84
CA SER A 52 11.50 -2.72 4.65
C SER A 52 12.13 -1.33 4.57
N MET A 53 11.60 -0.40 3.76
CA MET A 53 12.16 0.94 3.56
C MET A 53 13.61 0.96 3.03
N LYS A 54 14.06 -0.11 2.38
CA LYS A 54 15.43 -0.26 1.84
C LYS A 54 15.51 0.07 0.37
N ILE A 55 14.48 -0.27 -0.39
CA ILE A 55 14.46 -0.13 -1.86
C ILE A 55 13.35 0.83 -2.24
N PHE A 56 13.75 1.91 -2.91
CA PHE A 56 12.85 2.85 -3.55
C PHE A 56 12.82 2.59 -5.05
N LYS A 57 11.64 2.74 -5.62
CA LYS A 57 11.43 2.65 -7.06
C LYS A 57 10.71 3.91 -7.51
N TYR A 58 11.28 4.57 -8.50
CA TYR A 58 10.61 5.65 -9.21
C TYR A 58 10.12 5.08 -10.54
N ILE A 59 8.88 5.39 -10.89
CA ILE A 59 8.31 5.06 -12.20
C ILE A 59 7.85 6.36 -12.81
N ASP A 60 8.41 6.75 -13.94
CA ASP A 60 8.00 7.97 -14.63
C ASP A 60 6.64 7.78 -15.33
N LYS A 61 6.13 8.87 -15.92
CA LYS A 61 4.88 8.89 -16.68
C LYS A 61 4.88 7.96 -17.92
N ASN A 62 6.06 7.61 -18.43
CA ASN A 62 6.24 6.72 -19.57
C ASN A 62 6.42 5.25 -19.13
N GLY A 63 6.46 4.98 -17.83
CA GLY A 63 6.66 3.65 -17.26
C GLY A 63 8.13 3.24 -17.08
N VAL A 64 9.09 4.14 -17.34
CA VAL A 64 10.52 3.92 -17.11
C VAL A 64 10.76 3.80 -15.61
N ARG A 65 11.55 2.81 -15.19
CA ARG A 65 11.76 2.48 -13.78
C ARG A 65 13.20 2.72 -13.36
N ASP A 66 13.37 3.50 -12.30
CA ASP A 66 14.64 3.70 -11.63
C ASP A 66 14.58 3.12 -10.22
N TYR A 67 15.69 2.55 -9.77
CA TYR A 67 15.82 1.92 -8.45
C TYR A 67 16.88 2.63 -7.64
N PHE A 68 16.58 2.84 -6.36
CA PHE A 68 17.51 3.48 -5.44
C PHE A 68 17.50 2.74 -4.11
N GLU A 69 18.68 2.48 -3.57
CA GLU A 69 18.82 2.04 -2.19
C GLU A 69 18.70 3.24 -1.25
N TYR A 70 18.14 3.02 -0.05
CA TYR A 70 17.98 4.07 0.96
C TYR A 70 19.29 4.80 1.25
N ASP A 71 20.38 4.05 1.42
CA ASP A 71 21.68 4.59 1.84
C ASP A 71 22.45 5.26 0.70
N ASN A 72 22.22 4.82 -0.55
CA ASN A 72 22.92 5.31 -1.74
C ASN A 72 22.10 6.35 -2.52
N CYS A 73 21.12 6.97 -1.86
CA CYS A 73 20.16 7.84 -2.52
C CYS A 73 20.73 9.23 -2.82
N PRO A 74 20.55 9.75 -4.05
CA PRO A 74 20.94 11.12 -4.37
C PRO A 74 20.24 12.13 -3.45
N THR A 75 20.99 13.11 -2.93
CA THR A 75 20.51 14.12 -1.97
C THR A 75 19.26 14.86 -2.46
N ARG A 76 19.12 15.02 -3.79
CA ARG A 76 17.97 15.66 -4.44
C ARG A 76 16.65 14.90 -4.26
N LEU A 77 16.72 13.58 -4.09
CA LEU A 77 15.55 12.71 -3.91
C LEU A 77 15.25 12.41 -2.43
N GLY A 78 16.20 12.63 -1.52
CA GLY A 78 16.06 12.37 -0.08
C GLY A 78 14.80 12.95 0.58
N LYS A 79 14.38 14.17 0.21
CA LYS A 79 13.15 14.79 0.73
C LYS A 79 11.88 14.02 0.32
N ARG A 80 11.86 13.46 -0.90
CA ARG A 80 10.73 12.68 -1.42
C ARG A 80 10.64 11.31 -0.72
N PHE A 81 11.77 10.72 -0.32
CA PHE A 81 11.81 9.44 0.39
C PHE A 81 11.38 9.55 1.85
N LYS A 82 11.82 10.59 2.56
CA LYS A 82 11.32 10.85 3.93
C LYS A 82 9.80 10.97 3.96
N LEU A 83 9.23 11.59 2.94
CA LEU A 83 7.80 11.73 2.81
C LEU A 83 7.09 10.38 2.56
N LEU A 84 7.64 9.49 1.73
CA LEU A 84 7.11 8.12 1.58
C LEU A 84 7.11 7.37 2.90
N GLY A 85 8.18 7.50 3.70
CA GLY A 85 8.24 6.91 5.04
C GLY A 85 7.17 7.46 5.98
N TYR A 86 6.95 8.78 5.95
CA TYR A 86 5.85 9.41 6.67
C TYR A 86 4.49 8.80 6.27
N PHE A 87 4.24 8.66 4.96
CA PHE A 87 2.99 8.09 4.47
C PHE A 87 2.82 6.61 4.85
N LYS A 88 3.88 5.80 4.78
CA LYS A 88 3.85 4.41 5.25
C LYS A 88 3.45 4.35 6.72
N ASN A 89 4.13 5.11 7.58
CA ASN A 89 3.83 5.14 9.01
C ASN A 89 2.41 5.65 9.29
N PHE A 90 1.96 6.67 8.54
CA PHE A 90 0.61 7.20 8.64
C PHE A 90 -0.44 6.13 8.30
N MET A 91 -0.28 5.43 7.18
CA MET A 91 -1.21 4.37 6.77
C MET A 91 -1.23 3.21 7.77
N GLU A 92 -0.07 2.83 8.31
CA GLU A 92 0.04 1.79 9.33
C GLU A 92 -0.58 2.18 10.66
N THR A 93 -0.47 3.45 11.06
CA THR A 93 -0.95 3.94 12.36
C THR A 93 -2.43 4.29 12.33
N TYR A 94 -2.91 4.89 11.24
CA TYR A 94 -4.23 5.55 11.22
C TYR A 94 -5.24 4.91 10.27
N LEU A 95 -4.81 4.06 9.32
CA LEU A 95 -5.74 3.38 8.38
C LEU A 95 -6.00 1.92 8.76
N LEU A 96 -5.46 1.45 9.88
CA LEU A 96 -5.94 0.23 10.51
C LEU A 96 -7.25 0.53 11.25
N ALA A 97 -8.33 -0.03 10.69
CA ALA A 97 -9.66 0.01 11.29
C ALA A 97 -9.72 -0.76 12.62
N GLU A 98 -10.64 -0.33 13.47
CA GLU A 98 -10.99 -0.88 14.77
C GLU A 98 -11.04 -2.41 14.81
N PRO A 99 -10.77 -3.04 15.98
CA PRO A 99 -11.05 -4.47 16.14
C PRO A 99 -12.49 -4.74 15.72
N LEU A 100 -12.69 -5.71 14.84
CA LEU A 100 -14.01 -6.21 14.47
C LEU A 100 -14.78 -6.46 15.77
N VAL A 101 -15.75 -5.59 16.10
CA VAL A 101 -16.61 -5.80 17.26
C VAL A 101 -17.47 -7.01 16.94
N GLU A 102 -17.06 -8.13 17.51
CA GLU A 102 -17.73 -9.40 17.40
C GLU A 102 -19.11 -9.30 18.05
N GLY A 103 -20.16 -9.40 17.23
CA GLY A 103 -21.50 -9.77 17.68
C GLY A 103 -22.36 -8.68 18.33
N ARG A 104 -23.20 -8.03 17.51
CA ARG A 104 -24.56 -7.69 17.96
C ARG A 104 -25.59 -7.99 16.88
N ARG A 105 -25.81 -9.29 16.66
CA ARG A 105 -27.02 -9.82 16.02
C ARG A 105 -28.20 -9.45 16.93
N LYS A 106 -28.82 -8.29 16.71
CA LYS A 106 -30.14 -8.00 17.31
C LYS A 106 -31.12 -8.97 16.65
N ARG A 107 -31.49 -9.99 17.42
CA ARG A 107 -32.60 -10.88 17.13
C ARG A 107 -33.85 -10.02 17.00
N ASN A 108 -34.53 -10.11 15.86
CA ASN A 108 -35.94 -9.76 15.76
C ASN A 108 -36.68 -10.62 16.79
N GLN A 109 -37.25 -9.99 17.80
CA GLN A 109 -38.38 -10.55 18.52
C GLN A 109 -39.45 -9.45 18.63
N SER A 110 -40.54 -9.75 17.94
CA SER A 110 -41.86 -9.19 18.10
C SER A 110 -42.30 -9.29 19.57
N CYS A 111 -42.91 -8.23 20.07
CA CYS A 111 -44.10 -8.26 20.91
C CYS A 111 -44.85 -6.95 20.67
#